data_AF-A0A524JR07-F1
#
_entry.id   AF-A0A524JR07-F1
#
_cell.length_a   1.000
_cell.length_b   1.000
_cell.length_c   1.000
_cell.angle_alpha   90.00
_cell.angle_beta   90.00
_cell.angle_gamma   90.00
#
_symmetry.space_group_name_H-M   'P 1'
#
loop_
_entity.id
_entity.type
_entity.pdbx_description
1 polymer ?
#
loop_
_entity_poly.entity_id
_entity_poly.type
_entity_poly.pdbx_seq_one_letter_code
_entity_poly.pdbx_strand_id
1 'polypeptide(L)' 'MGDVGTFPFGWVRGIKDDNWQIIWDPKTELITAHAAVSKKTVELGKSAKWMDAKVYADNVINDPGSFFD' A
#
# COMPACT_ATOMS: atom_id res chain seq x y z
N MET A 1 -0.43 9.92 -22.25
CA MET A 1 -1.08 9.46 -21.01
C MET A 1 -0.18 9.92 -19.88
N GLY A 2 -0.66 10.84 -19.04
CA GLY A 2 0.17 11.47 -18.02
C GLY A 2 0.75 10.42 -17.07
N ASP A 3 2.03 10.56 -16.73
CA ASP A 3 2.66 9.83 -15.64
C ASP A 3 1.79 10.00 -14.39
N VAL A 4 0.92 9.03 -14.13
CA VAL A 4 0.26 8.92 -12.84
C VAL A 4 1.43 8.70 -11.88
N GLY A 5 1.71 9.68 -11.01
CA GLY A 5 2.81 9.55 -10.07
C GLY A 5 2.60 8.37 -9.12
N THR A 6 3.65 7.97 -8.42
CA THR A 6 3.50 7.09 -7.26
C THR A 6 2.62 7.79 -6.23
N PHE A 7 1.44 7.23 -5.93
CA PHE A 7 0.48 7.88 -5.02
C PHE A 7 0.39 7.11 -3.69
N PRO A 8 0.53 7.82 -2.55
CA PRO A 8 0.22 7.23 -1.26
C PRO A 8 -1.29 7.11 -1.09
N PHE A 9 -1.78 5.90 -0.81
CA PHE A 9 -3.20 5.65 -0.61
C PHE A 9 -3.67 5.84 0.83
N GLY A 10 -2.74 5.78 1.78
CA GLY A 10 -3.04 6.02 3.19
C GLY A 10 -2.02 5.37 4.10
N TRP A 11 -2.34 5.39 5.40
CA TRP A 11 -1.50 4.85 6.46
C TRP A 11 -2.25 3.79 7.24
N VAL A 12 -1.60 2.66 7.47
CA VAL A 12 -1.97 1.67 8.49
C VAL A 12 -1.17 1.98 9.74
N ARG A 13 -1.81 2.04 10.90
CA ARG A 13 -1.15 2.46 12.15
C ARG A 13 -1.04 1.31 13.15
N GLY A 14 0.10 1.23 13.85
CA GLY A 14 0.29 0.35 15.00
C GLY A 14 0.32 -1.15 14.68
N ILE A 15 0.66 -1.53 13.44
CA ILE A 15 0.78 -2.93 13.04
C ILE A 15 2.25 -3.34 13.15
N LYS A 16 2.51 -4.41 13.92
CA LYS A 16 3.86 -4.91 14.23
C LYS A 16 4.79 -3.81 14.74
N ASP A 17 4.28 -2.97 15.65
CA ASP A 17 4.97 -1.81 16.24
C ASP A 17 5.45 -0.74 15.23
N ASP A 18 4.84 -0.71 14.03
CA ASP A 18 5.18 0.25 12.99
C ASP A 18 3.91 0.88 12.36
N ASN A 19 4.14 1.96 11.63
CA ASN A 19 3.12 2.60 10.79
C ASN A 19 3.51 2.39 9.33
N TRP A 20 2.57 1.93 8.52
CA TRP A 20 2.83 1.52 7.15
C TRP A 20 2.14 2.45 6.17
N GLN A 21 2.90 3.05 5.26
CA GLN A 21 2.38 3.83 4.14
C GLN A 21 2.08 2.90 2.98
N ILE A 22 0.83 2.88 2.53
CA ILE A 22 0.46 2.09 1.34
C ILE A 22 0.73 2.93 0.10
N ILE A 23 1.47 2.36 -0.84
CA ILE A 23 1.93 2.99 -2.06
C ILE A 23 1.57 2.10 -3.24
N TRP A 24 1.02 2.71 -4.30
CA TRP A 24 0.87 2.06 -5.59
C TRP A 24 1.74 2.71 -6.64
N ASP A 25 2.41 1.85 -7.41
CA ASP A 25 3.25 2.23 -8.53
C ASP A 25 2.59 1.84 -9.85
N PRO A 26 2.18 2.80 -10.69
CA PRO A 26 1.56 2.52 -12.00
C PRO A 26 2.51 1.87 -13.01
N LYS A 27 3.83 1.97 -12.83
CA LYS A 27 4.81 1.38 -13.77
C LYS A 27 4.96 -0.12 -13.56
N THR A 28 4.92 -0.54 -12.31
CA THR A 28 5.08 -1.94 -11.90
C THR A 28 3.76 -2.60 -11.52
N GLU A 29 2.69 -1.79 -11.42
CA GLU A 29 1.36 -2.17 -10.96
C GLU A 29 1.36 -2.70 -9.52
N LEU A 30 2.44 -2.49 -8.76
CA LEU A 30 2.60 -3.02 -7.40
C LEU A 30 1.90 -2.16 -6.37
N ILE A 31 1.31 -2.80 -5.38
CA ILE A 31 0.83 -2.21 -4.14
C ILE A 31 1.77 -2.67 -3.04
N THR A 32 2.46 -1.72 -2.42
CA THR A 32 3.46 -1.97 -1.39
C THR A 32 3.12 -1.23 -0.11
N ALA A 33 3.56 -1.75 1.02
CA ALA A 33 3.49 -1.12 2.31
C ALA A 33 4.90 -0.80 2.79
N HIS A 34 5.17 0.47 3.07
CA HIS A 34 6.46 0.94 3.58
C HIS A 34 6.36 1.33 5.04
N ALA A 35 7.16 0.71 5.88
CA ALA A 35 7.22 0.96 7.30
C ALA A 35 7.95 2.27 7.61
N ALA A 36 7.34 3.14 8.41
CA ALA A 36 7.88 4.44 8.78
C ALA A 36 9.16 4.34 9.60
N VAL A 37 9.16 3.42 10.57
CA VAL A 37 10.22 3.27 11.58
C VAL A 37 11.26 2.26 11.12
N SER A 38 10.84 1.03 10.80
CA SER A 38 11.74 -0.08 10.46
C SER A 38 12.29 -0.03 9.04
N LYS A 39 11.78 0.89 8.19
CA LYS A 39 12.11 1.00 6.75
C LYS A 39 11.89 -0.27 5.95
N LYS A 40 11.14 -1.23 6.49
CA LYS A 40 10.75 -2.45 5.78
C LYS A 40 9.75 -2.11 4.68
N THR A 41 9.78 -2.90 3.62
CA THR A 41 8.79 -2.83 2.55
C THR A 41 8.18 -4.22 2.39
N VAL A 42 6.85 -4.27 2.30
CA VAL A 42 6.09 -5.50 2.08
C VAL A 42 5.29 -5.33 0.80
N GLU A 43 5.35 -6.31 -0.09
CA GLU A 43 4.45 -6.37 -1.25
C GLU A 43 3.10 -6.90 -0.78
N LEU A 44 2.04 -6.09 -0.96
CA LEU A 44 0.68 -6.47 -0.59
C LEU A 44 -0.03 -7.16 -1.77
N GLY A 45 0.15 -6.63 -2.97
CA GLY A 45 -0.48 -7.18 -4.17
C GLY A 45 -0.17 -6.39 -5.44
N LYS A 46 -0.89 -6.69 -6.53
CA LYS A 46 -0.76 -6.01 -7.82
C LYS A 46 -2.10 -5.60 -8.40
N SER A 47 -2.13 -4.47 -9.09
CA SER A 47 -3.30 -3.99 -9.80
C SER A 47 -2.92 -3.05 -10.96
N ALA A 48 -3.43 -3.36 -12.15
CA ALA A 48 -3.24 -2.56 -13.36
C ALA A 48 -4.06 -1.25 -13.37
N LYS A 49 -5.07 -1.14 -12.51
CA LYS A 49 -5.96 0.02 -12.46
C LYS A 49 -5.83 0.73 -11.13
N TRP A 50 -5.60 2.05 -11.19
CA TRP A 50 -5.50 2.91 -10.01
C TRP A 50 -6.71 2.76 -9.07
N MET A 51 -7.93 2.68 -9.63
CA MET A 51 -9.15 2.57 -8.82
C MET A 51 -9.21 1.24 -8.05
N ASP A 52 -8.86 0.14 -8.70
CA ASP A 52 -8.81 -1.18 -8.07
C ASP A 52 -7.70 -1.21 -6.99
N ALA A 53 -6.57 -0.56 -7.26
CA ALA A 53 -5.48 -0.41 -6.30
C ALA A 53 -5.89 0.43 -5.08
N LYS A 54 -6.69 1.48 -5.28
CA LYS A 54 -7.25 2.31 -4.20
C LYS A 54 -8.21 1.51 -3.32
N VAL A 55 -9.14 0.77 -3.93
CA VAL A 55 -10.08 -0.11 -3.20
C VAL A 55 -9.31 -1.17 -2.41
N TYR A 56 -8.28 -1.76 -3.01
CA TYR A 56 -7.42 -2.72 -2.32
C TYR A 56 -6.73 -2.07 -1.11
N ALA A 57 -6.13 -0.89 -1.27
CA ALA A 57 -5.49 -0.16 -0.18
C ALA A 57 -6.47 0.22 0.93
N ASP A 58 -7.71 0.59 0.60
CA ASP A 58 -8.75 0.86 1.58
C ASP A 58 -9.12 -0.39 2.38
N ASN A 59 -9.19 -1.55 1.74
CA ASN A 59 -9.41 -2.82 2.42
C ASN A 59 -8.26 -3.14 3.39
N VAL A 60 -7.00 -2.90 2.99
CA VAL A 60 -5.83 -3.07 3.86
C VAL A 60 -5.87 -2.12 5.05
N ILE A 61 -6.35 -0.88 4.88
CA ILE A 61 -6.49 0.09 5.98
C ILE A 61 -7.59 -0.32 6.95
N ASN A 62 -8.71 -0.85 6.43
CA ASN A 62 -9.85 -1.26 7.25
C ASN A 62 -9.62 -2.58 7.99
N ASP A 63 -8.88 -3.52 7.39
CA ASP A 63 -8.56 -4.81 7.99
C ASP A 63 -7.08 -5.20 7.75
N PRO A 64 -6.14 -4.52 8.41
CA PRO A 64 -4.71 -4.76 8.18
C PRO A 64 -4.22 -6.12 8.68
N GLY A 65 -4.92 -6.75 9.62
CA GLY A 65 -4.52 -8.06 10.17
C GLY A 65 -4.42 -9.15 9.11
N SER A 66 -5.30 -9.10 8.10
CA SER A 66 -5.36 -10.08 7.01
C SER A 66 -4.22 -9.95 5.98
N PHE A 67 -3.47 -8.84 5.98
CA PHE A 67 -2.45 -8.53 4.95
C PHE A 67 -1.02 -8.46 5.48
N PHE A 68 -0.86 -8.26 6.79
CA PHE A 68 0.45 -8.08 7.44
C PHE A 68 0.87 -9.28 8.30
N ASP A 69 0.37 -10.49 8.04
CA ASP A 69 0.72 -11.72 8.78
C ASP A 69 2.24 -11.98 8.83
#